data_AF-A0A843GTW8-F1
#
_entry.id   AF-A0A843GTW8-F1
#
_cell.length_a   1.000
_cell.length_b   1.000
_cell.length_c   1.000
_cell.angle_alpha   90.00
_cell.angle_beta   90.00
_cell.angle_gamma   90.00
#
_symmetry.space_group_name_H-M   'P 1'
#
loop_
_entity.id
_entity.type
_entity.pdbx_description
1 polymer ?
#
loop_
_entity_poly.entity_id
_entity_poly.type
_entity_poly.pdbx_seq_one_letter_code
_entity_poly.pdbx_strand_id
1 'polypeptide(L)'
;MHFITRGCYLYRYDEINCHAGCMRCNVFLNGNYIVYTRRMQKTYGIETIDEMIRNKSSLFKITTPGLMEMITYYKNKVEGLLKTKKER
;
A
#
# COMPACT_ATOMS: atom_id res chain seq x y z
N MET A 1 -7.11 -1.68 -2.70
CA MET A 1 -6.60 -1.60 -4.07
C MET A 1 -5.10 -1.42 -4.01
N HIS A 2 -4.35 -2.39 -4.55
CA HIS A 2 -2.89 -2.31 -4.60
C HIS A 2 -2.48 -1.66 -5.92
N PHE A 3 -1.54 -0.72 -5.88
CA PHE A 3 -1.00 -0.08 -7.09
C PHE A 3 -0.07 -1.02 -7.85
N ILE A 4 0.94 -1.54 -7.16
CA ILE A 4 1.77 -2.66 -7.59
C ILE A 4 1.18 -3.93 -6.99
N THR A 5 1.12 -4.99 -7.81
CA THR A 5 0.58 -6.29 -7.42
C THR A 5 1.18 -6.82 -6.10
N ARG A 6 0.35 -7.52 -5.32
CA ARG A 6 0.75 -8.22 -4.09
C ARG A 6 1.87 -9.25 -4.27
N GLY A 7 2.15 -9.67 -5.51
CA GLY A 7 3.28 -10.52 -5.84
C GLY A 7 4.63 -9.85 -5.63
N CYS A 8 4.69 -8.51 -5.74
CA CYS A 8 5.89 -7.75 -5.40
C CYS A 8 6.00 -7.63 -3.88
N TYR A 9 6.87 -8.44 -3.26
CA TYR A 9 7.03 -8.48 -1.81
C TYR A 9 7.51 -7.16 -1.22
N LEU A 10 8.29 -6.39 -1.99
CA LEU A 10 8.78 -5.06 -1.60
C LEU A 10 7.63 -4.12 -1.22
N TYR A 11 6.56 -4.10 -2.02
CA TYR A 11 5.43 -3.18 -1.85
C TYR A 11 4.18 -3.83 -1.25
N ARG A 12 4.20 -5.14 -0.97
CA ARG A 12 3.01 -5.89 -0.55
C ARG A 12 2.34 -5.32 0.71
N TYR A 13 3.16 -4.90 1.67
CA TYR A 13 2.71 -4.37 2.95
C TYR A 13 3.01 -2.89 3.09
N ASP A 14 3.40 -2.22 2.01
CA ASP A 14 3.62 -0.78 2.00
C ASP A 14 2.27 -0.05 1.96
N GLU A 15 2.08 0.87 2.89
CA GLU A 15 0.87 1.69 3.00
C GLU A 15 0.68 2.61 1.79
N ILE A 16 1.78 3.07 1.17
CA ILE A 16 1.73 3.85 -0.07
C ILE A 16 1.16 2.99 -1.21
N ASN A 17 1.37 1.67 -1.17
CA ASN A 17 0.90 0.78 -2.23
C ASN A 17 -0.59 0.42 -2.11
N CYS A 18 -1.17 0.42 -0.90
CA CYS A 18 -2.51 -0.14 -0.65
C CYS A 18 -3.51 0.86 -0.08
N HIS A 19 -4.60 1.08 -0.82
CA HIS A 19 -5.65 2.03 -0.44
C HIS A 19 -7.05 1.42 -0.44
N ALA A 20 -7.96 1.97 0.36
CA ALA A 20 -9.39 1.69 0.20
C ALA A 20 -9.86 2.15 -1.20
N GLY A 21 -10.50 1.25 -1.94
CA GLY A 21 -11.03 1.53 -3.28
C GLY A 21 -12.50 1.11 -3.36
N CYS A 22 -13.31 1.86 -4.10
CA CYS A 22 -14.71 1.50 -4.30
C CYS A 22 -14.84 0.27 -5.22
N MET A 23 -15.98 -0.43 -5.13
CA MET A 23 -16.27 -1.61 -5.95
C MET A 23 -16.17 -1.31 -7.46
N ARG A 24 -16.65 -0.15 -7.90
CA ARG A 24 -16.56 0.27 -9.31
C ARG A 24 -15.13 0.36 -9.82
N CYS A 25 -14.28 1.13 -9.14
CA CYS A 25 -12.91 1.31 -9.60
C CYS A 25 -12.06 0.06 -9.40
N ASN A 26 -12.17 -0.60 -8.25
CA ASN A 26 -11.30 -1.73 -7.90
C ASN A 26 -11.73 -3.05 -8.55
N VAL A 27 -13.03 -3.33 -8.61
CA VAL A 27 -13.57 -4.62 -9.09
C VAL A 27 -14.03 -4.49 -10.55
N PHE A 28 -15.02 -3.64 -10.84
CA PHE A 28 -15.59 -3.58 -12.19
C PHE A 28 -14.61 -3.04 -13.25
N LEU A 29 -13.74 -2.09 -12.87
CA LEU A 29 -12.72 -1.52 -13.74
C LEU A 29 -11.32 -2.07 -13.49
N ASN A 30 -11.20 -3.17 -12.73
CA ASN A 30 -9.93 -3.83 -12.43
C ASN A 30 -8.81 -2.88 -11.99
N GLY A 31 -9.13 -1.94 -11.09
CA GLY A 31 -8.19 -0.97 -10.53
C GLY A 31 -8.29 0.44 -11.12
N ASN A 32 -8.89 0.61 -12.30
CA ASN A 32 -8.98 1.90 -13.00
C ASN A 32 -7.62 2.65 -13.02
N TYR A 33 -6.59 1.98 -13.52
CA TYR A 33 -5.19 2.37 -13.32
C TYR A 33 -4.86 3.78 -13.79
N ILE A 34 -5.43 4.29 -14.89
CA ILE A 34 -5.12 5.65 -15.38
C ILE A 34 -5.50 6.71 -14.33
N VAL A 35 -6.71 6.62 -13.79
CA VAL A 35 -7.19 7.55 -12.76
C VAL A 35 -6.42 7.32 -11.46
N TYR A 36 -6.18 6.06 -11.11
CA TYR A 36 -5.49 5.71 -9.89
C TYR A 36 -4.03 6.18 -9.89
N THR A 37 -3.27 5.99 -10.97
CA THR A 37 -1.90 6.49 -11.13
C THR A 37 -1.84 8.01 -10.95
N ARG A 38 -2.76 8.76 -11.57
CA ARG A 38 -2.82 10.23 -11.41
C ARG A 38 -3.09 10.62 -9.96
N ARG A 39 -3.97 9.90 -9.26
CA ARG A 39 -4.23 10.11 -7.83
C ARG A 39 -2.97 9.84 -7.01
N MET A 40 -2.29 8.72 -7.27
CA MET A 40 -1.06 8.32 -6.60
C MET A 40 0.04 9.37 -6.78
N GLN A 41 0.27 9.85 -8.00
CA GLN A 41 1.23 10.91 -8.31
C GLN A 41 0.89 12.23 -7.61
N LYS A 42 -0.40 12.58 -7.52
CA LYS A 42 -0.84 13.79 -6.79
C LYS A 42 -0.66 13.66 -5.28
N THR A 43 -0.84 12.46 -4.71
CA THR A 43 -0.77 12.23 -3.26
C THR A 43 0.66 12.03 -2.76
N TYR A 44 1.48 11.28 -3.49
CA TYR A 44 2.81 10.86 -3.06
C TYR A 44 3.96 11.47 -3.88
N GLY A 45 3.65 12.18 -4.97
CA GLY A 45 4.64 12.75 -5.88
C GLY A 45 4.96 11.81 -7.05
N ILE A 46 5.34 12.41 -8.18
CA ILE A 46 5.66 11.67 -9.41
C ILE A 46 6.91 10.81 -9.20
N GLU A 47 7.95 11.38 -8.59
CA GLU A 47 9.24 10.70 -8.37
C GLU A 47 9.10 9.40 -7.57
N THR A 48 8.31 9.43 -6.50
CA THR A 48 8.03 8.25 -5.67
C THR A 48 7.31 7.18 -6.47
N ILE A 49 6.29 7.54 -7.26
CA ILE A 49 5.56 6.56 -8.07
C ILE A 49 6.45 5.98 -9.18
N ASP A 50 7.29 6.78 -9.80
CA ASP A 50 8.24 6.31 -10.82
C ASP A 50 9.29 5.37 -10.20
N GLU A 51 9.79 5.68 -9.00
CA GLU A 51 10.67 4.79 -8.25
C GLU A 51 10.00 3.44 -7.96
N MET A 52 8.75 3.46 -7.49
CA MET A 52 7.98 2.23 -7.24
C MET A 52 7.86 1.39 -8.51
N ILE A 53 7.58 2.01 -9.65
CA ILE A 53 7.46 1.32 -10.95
C ILE A 53 8.81 0.73 -11.39
N ARG A 54 9.92 1.45 -11.19
CA ARG A 54 11.27 0.96 -11.51
C ARG A 54 11.67 -0.24 -10.65
N ASN A 55 11.38 -0.18 -9.35
CA ASN A 55 11.83 -1.16 -8.37
C ASN A 55 10.89 -2.37 -8.20
N LYS A 56 9.75 -2.40 -8.89
CA LYS A 56 8.74 -3.48 -8.74
C LYS A 56 9.27 -4.89 -9.05
N SER A 57 10.32 -5.00 -9.86
CA SER A 57 10.95 -6.27 -10.25
C SER A 57 12.13 -6.66 -9.36
N SER A 58 12.49 -5.83 -8.39
CA SER A 58 13.62 -6.07 -7.50
C SER A 58 13.34 -7.26 -6.57
N LEU A 59 14.36 -8.09 -6.36
CA LEU A 59 14.30 -9.18 -5.38
C LEU A 59 14.29 -8.57 -3.98
N PHE A 60 13.22 -8.86 -3.23
CA PHE A 60 13.08 -8.42 -1.85
C PHE A 60 12.65 -9.59 -0.97
N LYS A 61 13.40 -9.83 0.10
CA LYS A 61 13.13 -10.89 1.07
C LYS A 61 13.07 -10.28 2.47
N ILE A 62 11.92 -10.43 3.11
CA ILE A 62 11.74 -10.05 4.51
C ILE A 62 12.27 -11.19 5.38
N THR A 63 13.09 -10.86 6.36
CA THR A 63 13.59 -11.83 7.35
C THR A 63 12.49 -12.18 8.35
N THR A 64 12.60 -13.33 9.02
CA THR A 64 11.63 -13.71 10.06
C THR A 64 11.54 -12.66 11.19
N PRO A 65 12.65 -12.11 11.72
CA PRO A 65 12.57 -11.00 12.68
C PRO A 65 11.87 -9.77 12.11
N GLY A 66 12.15 -9.38 10.86
CA GLY A 66 11.50 -8.24 10.21
C GLY A 66 9.98 -8.44 10.05
N LEU A 67 9.52 -9.67 9.78
CA LEU A 67 8.09 -9.97 9.77
C LEU A 67 7.46 -9.80 11.16
N MET A 68 8.15 -10.23 12.23
CA MET A 68 7.66 -10.05 13.60
C MET A 68 7.58 -8.58 14.00
N GLU A 69 8.57 -7.78 13.61
CA GLU A 69 8.56 -6.32 13.81
C GLU A 69 7.38 -5.68 13.08
N MET A 70 7.16 -6.03 11.81
CA MET A 70 6.02 -5.53 11.04
C MET A 70 4.67 -5.89 11.67
N ILE A 71 4.51 -7.14 12.12
CA ILE A 71 3.29 -7.58 12.83
C ILE A 71 3.05 -6.70 14.05
N THR A 72 4.11 -6.46 14.84
CA THR A 72 4.03 -5.65 16.06
C THR A 72 3.66 -4.20 15.73
N TYR A 73 4.35 -3.60 14.75
CA TYR A 73 4.07 -2.25 14.27
C TYR A 73 2.60 -2.08 13.85
N TYR A 74 2.10 -2.95 12.98
CA TYR A 74 0.74 -2.85 12.45
C TYR A 74 -0.34 -3.12 13.51
N LYS A 75 -0.10 -4.02 14.46
CA LYS A 75 -1.01 -4.23 15.61
C LYS A 75 -1.13 -2.95 16.44
N ASN A 76 -0.01 -2.36 16.83
CA ASN A 76 0.00 -1.13 17.63
C ASN A 76 -0.68 0.04 16.90
N LYS A 77 -0.45 0.17 15.59
CA LYS A 77 -1.09 1.20 14.76
C LYS A 77 -2.60 1.04 14.71
N VAL A 78 -3.11 -0.17 14.50
CA VAL A 78 -4.55 -0.46 14.50
C VAL A 78 -5.18 -0.17 15.86
N GLU A 79 -4.54 -0.59 16.95
CA GLU A 79 -5.03 -0.29 18.30
C GLU A 79 -5.13 1.22 18.56
N GLY A 80 -4.12 2.00 18.14
CA GLY A 80 -4.14 3.46 18.21
C GLY A 80 -5.32 4.06 17.46
N LEU A 81 -5.52 3.64 16.20
CA LEU A 81 -6.64 4.13 15.37
C LEU A 81 -8.01 3.78 15.97
N LEU A 82 -8.16 2.61 16.58
CA LEU A 82 -9.41 2.21 17.24
C LEU A 82 -9.71 3.04 18.49
N LYS A 83 -8.69 3.45 19.25
CA LYS A 83 -8.86 4.36 20.40
C LYS A 83 -9.33 5.73 19.94
N THR A 84 -8.65 6.34 18.98
CA THR A 84 -9.03 7.66 18.42
C THR A 84 -10.43 7.66 17.82
N LYS A 85 -10.89 6.53 17.27
CA LYS A 85 -12.26 6.42 16.74
C LYS A 85 -13.33 6.39 17.84
N LYS A 86 -13.04 5.86 19.04
CA LYS A 86 -14.00 5.82 20.15
C LYS A 86 -14.15 7.18 20.84
N GLU A 87 -13.14 8.03 20.73
CA GLU A 87 -13.11 9.38 21.31
C GLU A 87 -13.76 10.43 20.40
N ARG A 88 -14.09 10.06 19.16
CA ARG A 88 -14.76 10.87 18.14
C ARG A 88 -16.25 10.54 18.06
#